data_AF-A0A2W4IS62-F1
#
_entry.id   AF-A0A2W4IS62-F1
#
_cell.length_a   1.000
_cell.length_b   1.000
_cell.length_c   1.000
_cell.angle_alpha   90.00
_cell.angle_beta   90.00
_cell.angle_gamma   90.00
#
_symmetry.space_group_name_H-M   'P 1'
#
loop_
_entity.id
_entity.type
_entity.pdbx_description
1 polymer ?
#
loop_
_entity_poly.entity_id
_entity_poly.type
_entity_poly.pdbx_seq_one_letter_code
_entity_poly.pdbx_strand_id
1 'polypeptide(L)'
;AKDLAAEAKAGRLVLRLVSGDPFTRSAVIAEVKAVAETDAVFDVLPGVPPALAVPAYAGIALGSAQTTVNLIDSRAEVDWAALAAAPGVLVLIATSAHLGQAAAELIEHGRKPDTPVAVTSNGTVNLQRTVETTLAQMADAIGETVGTLVVTIGDAVAERAKLSWWESRALYGWKVLVPRTKEQAAEMTERLRSHGATPHEVPTISVEPPRSPAQMERAVKGLVDGRYQWVIFTSANAVKAVWEKFQEFGLDARAFSGVKIGCIGEATADRVRAFGITPEMIPQGEQSSEGMLKEFPPYDDVLDPVNRILLPRADIATETLSAGLVERGWEVDDVTAYRTVRAAPPPAETREMIKTGGFDAVCFTSASTVRNLVGIAGKPHARTLVACIGPKTAETAQEFGLRVDVLASQPRVTVLVDELAAHAAKLRAEGALPPPRKTKRRRSSSSSK
;
A
#
# COMPACT_ATOMS: atom_id res chain seq x y z
N ALA A 1 15.40 8.26 -27.00
CA ALA A 1 16.73 8.90 -27.17
C ALA A 1 16.65 10.39 -27.50
N LYS A 2 16.17 10.82 -28.69
CA LYS A 2 16.11 12.24 -29.07
C LYS A 2 15.37 13.11 -28.05
N ASP A 3 14.19 12.66 -27.60
CA ASP A 3 13.41 13.37 -26.60
C ASP A 3 14.16 13.46 -25.27
N LEU A 4 14.80 12.36 -24.82
CA LEU A 4 15.59 12.34 -23.58
C LEU A 4 16.72 13.39 -23.61
N ALA A 5 17.46 13.45 -24.72
CA ALA A 5 18.54 14.41 -24.89
C ALA A 5 18.02 15.86 -24.98
N ALA A 6 16.90 16.09 -25.65
CA ALA A 6 16.29 17.42 -25.75
C ALA A 6 15.81 17.94 -24.39
N GLU A 7 15.15 17.09 -23.61
CA GLU A 7 14.66 17.41 -22.27
C GLU A 7 15.83 17.66 -21.30
N ALA A 8 16.88 16.85 -21.36
CA ALA A 8 18.10 17.06 -20.58
C ALA A 8 18.78 18.39 -20.94
N LYS A 9 18.88 18.71 -22.24
CA LYS A 9 19.45 19.99 -22.71
C LYS A 9 18.64 21.21 -22.28
N ALA A 10 17.34 21.04 -22.02
CA ALA A 10 16.48 22.08 -21.46
C ALA A 10 16.66 22.25 -19.93
N GLY A 11 17.63 21.57 -19.31
CA GLY A 11 17.94 21.66 -17.88
C GLY A 11 16.97 20.91 -16.98
N ARG A 12 16.16 19.99 -17.53
CA ARG A 12 15.19 19.20 -16.77
C ARG A 12 15.80 17.88 -16.28
N LEU A 13 15.34 17.42 -15.12
CA LEU A 13 15.62 16.07 -14.63
C LEU A 13 14.74 15.07 -15.37
N VAL A 14 15.36 14.14 -16.11
CA VAL A 14 14.66 13.16 -16.94
C VAL A 14 14.79 11.77 -16.31
N LEU A 15 13.65 11.13 -16.01
CA LEU A 15 13.61 9.75 -15.56
C LEU A 15 13.11 8.84 -16.67
N ARG A 16 13.96 7.89 -17.09
CA ARG A 16 13.62 6.89 -18.11
C ARG A 16 13.37 5.52 -17.47
N LEU A 17 12.10 5.15 -17.30
CA LEU A 17 11.71 3.83 -16.77
C LEU A 17 11.73 2.76 -17.87
N VAL A 18 12.55 1.72 -17.69
CA VAL A 18 12.66 0.60 -18.63
C VAL A 18 12.11 -0.69 -18.02
N SER A 19 11.61 -1.59 -18.87
CA SER A 19 11.16 -2.90 -18.44
C SER A 19 12.34 -3.88 -18.44
N GLY A 20 12.61 -4.47 -17.28
CA GLY A 20 13.79 -5.32 -17.06
C GLY A 20 15.02 -4.50 -16.67
N ASP A 21 16.20 -5.10 -16.81
CA ASP A 21 17.45 -4.40 -16.54
C ASP A 21 17.86 -3.53 -17.76
N PRO A 22 18.35 -2.29 -17.55
CA PRO A 22 18.71 -1.38 -18.64
C PRO A 22 19.64 -1.95 -19.70
N PHE A 23 20.54 -2.88 -19.34
CA PHE A 23 21.54 -3.43 -20.26
C PHE A 23 21.28 -4.85 -20.72
N THR A 24 20.08 -5.38 -20.49
CA THR A 24 19.71 -6.73 -20.97
C THR A 24 18.84 -6.73 -22.22
N ARG A 25 18.44 -5.54 -22.73
CA ARG A 25 17.56 -5.43 -23.90
C ARG A 25 18.20 -4.59 -24.99
N SER A 26 18.31 -5.16 -26.19
CA SER A 26 18.93 -4.52 -27.36
C SER A 26 18.36 -3.13 -27.67
N ALA A 27 17.04 -2.95 -27.55
CA ALA A 27 16.37 -1.66 -27.78
C ALA A 27 16.77 -0.59 -26.76
N VAL A 28 16.95 -0.97 -25.49
CA VAL A 28 17.36 -0.04 -24.43
C VAL A 28 18.84 0.29 -24.55
N ILE A 29 19.68 -0.70 -24.86
CA ILE A 29 21.11 -0.49 -25.13
C ILE A 29 21.29 0.51 -26.27
N ALA A 30 20.53 0.38 -27.36
CA ALA A 30 20.58 1.32 -28.48
C ALA A 30 20.15 2.74 -28.07
N GLU A 31 19.12 2.87 -27.23
CA GLU A 31 18.69 4.15 -26.68
C GLU A 31 19.75 4.81 -25.80
N VAL A 32 20.36 4.05 -24.87
CA VAL A 32 21.41 4.57 -23.98
C VAL A 32 22.65 4.95 -24.78
N LYS A 33 23.07 4.15 -25.77
CA LYS A 33 24.17 4.50 -26.67
C LYS A 33 23.93 5.83 -27.39
N ALA A 34 22.72 6.03 -27.92
CA ALA A 34 22.37 7.28 -28.59
C ALA A 34 22.34 8.50 -27.64
N VAL A 35 22.02 8.31 -26.35
CA VAL A 35 22.13 9.39 -25.34
C VAL A 35 23.58 9.65 -24.97
N ALA A 36 24.41 8.60 -24.88
CA ALA A 36 25.84 8.71 -24.59
C ALA A 36 26.66 9.41 -25.70
N GLU A 37 26.12 9.50 -26.92
CA GLU A 37 26.68 10.30 -28.02
C GLU A 37 26.41 11.81 -27.87
N THR A 38 25.75 12.25 -26.79
CA THR A 38 25.44 13.66 -26.49
C THR A 38 26.16 14.12 -25.22
N ASP A 39 26.12 15.43 -24.93
CA ASP A 39 26.71 16.00 -23.70
C ASP A 39 25.87 15.73 -22.42
N ALA A 40 24.80 14.93 -22.51
CA ALA A 40 23.95 14.62 -21.37
C ALA A 40 24.65 13.64 -20.40
N VAL A 41 24.82 14.05 -19.16
CA VAL A 41 25.26 13.16 -18.07
C VAL A 41 24.05 12.36 -17.56
N PHE A 42 24.23 11.04 -17.39
CA PHE A 42 23.18 10.17 -16.87
C PHE A 42 23.74 9.10 -15.93
N ASP A 43 22.92 8.70 -14.97
CA ASP A 43 23.16 7.56 -14.10
C ASP A 43 22.34 6.35 -14.56
N VAL A 44 22.90 5.16 -14.39
CA VAL A 44 22.18 3.90 -14.63
C VAL A 44 21.93 3.22 -13.30
N LEU A 45 20.66 3.00 -12.97
CA LEU A 45 20.26 2.21 -11.80
C LEU A 45 20.02 0.76 -12.24
N PRO A 46 20.94 -0.19 -11.94
CA PRO A 46 20.73 -1.60 -12.28
C PRO A 46 19.59 -2.19 -11.46
N GLY A 47 18.87 -3.12 -12.06
CA GLY A 47 17.79 -3.85 -11.40
C GLY A 47 18.25 -5.21 -10.87
N VAL A 48 17.31 -5.97 -10.30
CA VAL A 48 17.49 -7.40 -10.07
C VAL A 48 16.83 -8.15 -11.23
N PRO A 49 17.58 -8.88 -12.08
CA PRO A 49 17.01 -9.55 -13.24
C PRO A 49 15.96 -10.61 -12.86
N PRO A 50 14.86 -10.76 -13.64
CA PRO A 50 13.83 -11.76 -13.37
C PRO A 50 14.37 -13.19 -13.27
N ALA A 51 15.38 -13.53 -14.08
CA ALA A 51 16.01 -14.85 -14.07
C ALA A 51 16.72 -15.19 -12.74
N LEU A 52 17.05 -14.20 -11.92
CA LEU A 52 17.61 -14.41 -10.58
C LEU A 52 16.56 -14.22 -9.50
N ALA A 53 15.77 -13.14 -9.57
CA ALA A 53 14.80 -12.79 -8.56
C ALA A 53 13.66 -13.82 -8.45
N VAL A 54 13.12 -14.27 -9.59
CA VAL A 54 11.95 -15.15 -9.59
C VAL A 54 12.26 -16.53 -9.02
N PRO A 55 13.36 -17.22 -9.41
CA PRO A 55 13.73 -18.49 -8.79
C PRO A 55 14.00 -18.34 -7.29
N ALA A 56 14.65 -17.26 -6.84
CA ALA A 56 14.89 -17.00 -5.42
C ALA A 56 13.59 -16.86 -4.62
N TYR A 57 12.58 -16.15 -5.16
CA TYR A 57 11.24 -16.08 -4.55
C TYR A 57 10.48 -17.40 -4.66
N ALA A 58 10.69 -18.18 -5.72
CA ALA A 58 10.12 -19.50 -5.87
C ALA A 58 10.74 -20.53 -4.91
N GLY A 59 11.87 -20.22 -4.24
CA GLY A 59 12.59 -21.14 -3.37
C GLY A 59 13.57 -22.04 -4.10
N ILE A 60 14.10 -21.63 -5.25
CA ILE A 60 15.03 -22.43 -6.06
C ILE A 60 16.42 -21.82 -5.97
N ALA A 61 17.35 -22.56 -5.37
CA ALA A 61 18.74 -22.14 -5.25
C ALA A 61 19.50 -22.45 -6.56
N LEU A 62 19.68 -21.43 -7.41
CA LEU A 62 20.31 -21.60 -8.73
C LEU A 62 21.78 -22.07 -8.66
N GLY A 63 22.47 -21.81 -7.54
CA GLY A 63 23.88 -22.12 -7.38
C GLY A 63 24.81 -21.19 -8.17
N SER A 64 26.09 -21.55 -8.23
CA SER A 64 27.14 -20.76 -8.90
C SER A 64 27.24 -21.00 -10.41
N ALA A 65 26.78 -22.16 -10.88
CA ALA A 65 26.74 -22.52 -12.30
C ALA A 65 25.30 -22.44 -12.80
N GLN A 66 24.97 -21.35 -13.49
CA GLN A 66 23.65 -21.13 -14.07
C GLN A 66 23.75 -20.45 -15.43
N THR A 67 22.88 -20.83 -16.35
CA THR A 67 22.75 -20.24 -17.68
C THR A 67 21.37 -19.59 -17.78
N THR A 68 21.32 -18.34 -18.23
CA THR A 68 20.06 -17.62 -18.43
C THR A 68 19.89 -17.28 -19.91
N VAL A 69 18.67 -17.50 -20.43
CA VAL A 69 18.30 -17.10 -21.80
C VAL A 69 16.95 -16.40 -21.80
N ASN A 70 16.81 -15.38 -22.63
CA ASN A 70 15.54 -14.68 -22.86
C ASN A 70 14.99 -15.00 -24.24
N LEU A 71 13.98 -15.87 -24.30
CA LEU A 71 13.32 -16.29 -25.54
C LEU A 71 12.32 -15.27 -26.06
N ILE A 72 11.96 -14.25 -25.26
CA ILE A 72 11.01 -13.20 -25.66
C ILE A 72 11.69 -12.17 -26.59
N ASP A 73 13.02 -12.03 -26.52
CA ASP A 73 13.75 -11.16 -27.43
C ASP A 73 13.88 -11.83 -28.80
N SER A 74 12.98 -11.47 -29.73
CA SER A 74 12.88 -12.06 -31.07
C SER A 74 14.10 -11.85 -31.97
N ARG A 75 15.12 -11.13 -31.50
CA ARG A 75 16.39 -10.89 -32.21
C ARG A 75 17.52 -11.80 -31.75
N ALA A 76 17.34 -12.58 -30.68
CA ALA A 76 18.36 -13.48 -30.20
C ALA A 76 18.29 -14.82 -30.95
N GLU A 77 19.38 -15.19 -31.64
CA GLU A 77 19.57 -16.57 -32.08
C GLU A 77 19.88 -17.44 -30.86
N VAL A 78 19.23 -18.60 -30.76
CA VAL A 78 19.33 -19.51 -29.61
C VAL A 78 20.07 -20.77 -30.05
N ASP A 79 21.24 -21.00 -29.48
CA ASP A 79 22.00 -22.25 -29.66
C ASP A 79 21.49 -23.32 -28.68
N TRP A 80 20.49 -24.09 -29.11
CA TRP A 80 19.87 -25.12 -28.29
C TRP A 80 20.84 -26.22 -27.87
N ALA A 81 21.82 -26.56 -28.71
CA ALA A 81 22.84 -27.55 -28.40
C ALA A 81 23.70 -27.10 -27.22
N ALA A 82 24.16 -25.84 -27.24
CA ALA A 82 24.93 -25.27 -26.15
C ALA A 82 24.12 -25.19 -24.84
N LEU A 83 22.83 -24.84 -24.91
CA LEU A 83 21.96 -24.79 -23.74
C LEU A 83 21.68 -26.17 -23.14
N ALA A 84 21.49 -27.18 -23.98
CA ALA A 84 21.32 -28.55 -23.54
C ALA A 84 22.57 -29.07 -22.82
N ALA A 85 23.76 -28.72 -23.31
CA ALA A 85 25.05 -29.10 -22.72
C ALA A 85 25.49 -28.24 -21.53
N ALA A 86 24.85 -27.09 -21.28
CA ALA A 86 25.27 -26.14 -20.25
C ALA A 86 25.25 -26.78 -18.84
N PRO A 87 26.33 -26.62 -18.04
CA PRO A 87 26.37 -27.15 -16.70
C PRO A 87 25.43 -26.38 -15.75
N GLY A 88 24.91 -27.07 -14.74
CA GLY A 88 24.08 -26.48 -13.69
C GLY A 88 22.64 -26.19 -14.14
N VAL A 89 22.07 -25.11 -13.60
CA VAL A 89 20.65 -24.77 -13.78
C VAL A 89 20.46 -23.88 -15.02
N LEU A 90 19.46 -24.19 -15.83
CA LEU A 90 19.05 -23.37 -16.97
C LEU A 90 17.80 -22.56 -16.62
N VAL A 91 17.85 -21.24 -16.80
CA VAL A 91 16.71 -20.33 -16.57
C VAL A 91 16.29 -19.69 -17.88
N LEU A 92 15.04 -19.91 -18.29
CA LEU A 92 14.45 -19.32 -19.49
C LEU A 92 13.44 -18.24 -19.10
N ILE A 93 13.58 -17.05 -19.69
CA ILE A 93 12.53 -16.03 -19.70
C ILE A 93 11.72 -16.25 -20.98
N ALA A 94 10.44 -16.58 -20.84
CA ALA A 94 9.62 -17.10 -21.93
C ALA A 94 8.17 -16.65 -21.83
N THR A 95 7.36 -17.06 -22.80
CA THR A 95 5.89 -17.02 -22.74
C THR A 95 5.37 -18.44 -22.94
N SER A 96 4.08 -18.68 -22.71
CA SER A 96 3.47 -20.00 -22.94
C SER A 96 3.71 -20.53 -24.35
N ALA A 97 3.75 -19.66 -25.36
CA ALA A 97 4.02 -20.01 -26.76
C ALA A 97 5.41 -20.61 -27.00
N HIS A 98 6.41 -20.27 -26.17
CA HIS A 98 7.78 -20.74 -26.34
C HIS A 98 8.04 -22.11 -25.68
N LEU A 99 7.21 -22.53 -24.72
CA LEU A 99 7.50 -23.69 -23.87
C LEU A 99 7.56 -25.00 -24.68
N GLY A 100 6.66 -25.19 -25.64
CA GLY A 100 6.62 -26.40 -26.47
C GLY A 100 7.89 -26.59 -27.29
N GLN A 101 8.33 -25.54 -28.01
CA GLN A 101 9.56 -25.56 -28.80
C GLN A 101 10.78 -25.78 -27.90
N ALA A 102 10.90 -25.01 -26.81
CA ALA A 102 12.05 -25.11 -25.91
C ALA A 102 12.19 -26.52 -25.30
N ALA A 103 11.08 -27.18 -24.97
CA ALA A 103 11.10 -28.56 -24.48
C ALA A 103 11.63 -29.53 -25.54
N ALA A 104 11.08 -29.46 -26.76
CA ALA A 104 11.46 -30.34 -27.86
C ALA A 104 12.95 -30.21 -28.21
N GLU A 105 13.42 -28.97 -28.38
CA GLU A 105 14.80 -28.65 -28.75
C GLU A 105 15.80 -29.12 -27.69
N LEU A 106 15.52 -28.86 -26.40
CA LEU A 106 16.41 -29.30 -25.32
C LEU A 106 16.49 -30.84 -25.23
N ILE A 107 15.37 -31.53 -25.44
CA ILE A 107 15.32 -33.00 -25.44
C ILE A 107 16.07 -33.58 -26.64
N GLU A 108 15.84 -33.03 -27.83
CA GLU A 108 16.53 -33.45 -29.07
C GLU A 108 18.06 -33.33 -28.92
N HIS A 109 18.52 -32.28 -28.25
CA HIS A 109 19.94 -32.04 -27.99
C HIS A 109 20.47 -32.72 -26.72
N GLY A 110 19.73 -33.68 -26.14
CA GLY A 110 20.24 -34.62 -25.15
C GLY A 110 19.88 -34.35 -23.68
N ARG A 111 19.05 -33.34 -23.37
CA ARG A 111 18.46 -33.24 -22.02
C ARG A 111 17.43 -34.35 -21.81
N LYS A 112 17.41 -34.92 -20.61
CA LYS A 112 16.46 -35.99 -20.31
C LYS A 112 15.03 -35.44 -20.20
N PRO A 113 14.02 -36.12 -20.76
CA PRO A 113 12.62 -35.68 -20.68
C PRO A 113 12.09 -35.54 -19.23
N ASP A 114 12.63 -36.31 -18.29
CA ASP A 114 12.26 -36.32 -16.87
C ASP A 114 12.98 -35.25 -16.03
N THR A 115 13.84 -34.42 -16.65
CA THR A 115 14.55 -33.34 -15.96
C THR A 115 13.55 -32.45 -15.21
N PRO A 116 13.77 -32.17 -13.91
CA PRO A 116 12.87 -31.32 -13.13
C PRO A 116 12.78 -29.90 -13.69
N VAL A 117 11.55 -29.36 -13.73
CA VAL A 117 11.26 -28.01 -14.21
C VAL A 117 10.31 -27.29 -13.26
N ALA A 118 10.56 -26.01 -13.00
CA ALA A 118 9.62 -25.11 -12.35
C ALA A 118 9.22 -23.99 -13.31
N VAL A 119 7.92 -23.89 -13.60
CA VAL A 119 7.36 -22.81 -14.42
C VAL A 119 6.72 -21.78 -13.48
N THR A 120 7.28 -20.57 -13.44
CA THR A 120 6.82 -19.50 -12.56
C THR A 120 6.16 -18.38 -13.34
N SER A 121 4.95 -17.98 -12.92
CA SER A 121 4.21 -16.83 -13.44
C SER A 121 4.07 -15.75 -12.36
N ASN A 122 3.86 -14.49 -12.76
CA ASN A 122 3.72 -13.34 -11.86
C ASN A 122 4.85 -13.26 -10.80
N GLY A 123 6.10 -13.45 -11.24
CA GLY A 123 7.26 -13.50 -10.34
C GLY A 123 7.36 -12.32 -9.38
N THR A 124 7.81 -12.58 -8.15
CA THR A 124 8.09 -11.61 -7.06
C THR A 124 6.89 -10.84 -6.48
N VAL A 125 5.69 -11.01 -7.03
CA VAL A 125 4.46 -10.46 -6.45
C VAL A 125 3.72 -11.51 -5.62
N ASN A 126 2.73 -11.07 -4.86
CA ASN A 126 1.84 -11.94 -4.08
C ASN A 126 0.85 -12.78 -4.92
N LEU A 127 0.90 -12.63 -6.24
CA LEU A 127 0.21 -13.47 -7.22
C LEU A 127 1.15 -14.46 -7.91
N GLN A 128 2.42 -14.54 -7.48
CA GLN A 128 3.38 -15.51 -8.02
C GLN A 128 2.81 -16.91 -7.87
N ARG A 129 2.89 -17.67 -8.95
CA ARG A 129 2.50 -19.08 -8.96
C ARG A 129 3.58 -19.87 -9.65
N THR A 130 4.18 -20.79 -8.92
CA THR A 130 5.15 -21.75 -9.43
C THR A 130 4.50 -23.12 -9.56
N VAL A 131 4.68 -23.77 -10.71
CA VAL A 131 4.25 -25.15 -10.95
C VAL A 131 5.49 -26.01 -11.21
N GLU A 132 5.65 -27.05 -10.40
CA GLU A 132 6.68 -28.07 -10.60
C GLU A 132 6.18 -29.12 -11.59
N THR A 133 7.05 -29.50 -12.52
CA THR A 133 6.77 -30.39 -13.64
C THR A 133 8.08 -31.01 -14.15
N THR A 134 8.03 -31.72 -15.27
CA THR A 134 9.19 -32.23 -15.99
C THR A 134 9.37 -31.50 -17.31
N LEU A 135 10.56 -31.59 -17.90
CA LEU A 135 10.87 -30.98 -19.20
C LEU A 135 9.88 -31.42 -20.29
N ALA A 136 9.50 -32.70 -20.31
CA ALA A 136 8.52 -33.24 -21.25
C ALA A 136 7.12 -32.64 -21.09
N GLN A 137 6.75 -32.22 -19.88
CA GLN A 137 5.38 -31.81 -19.53
C GLN A 137 5.24 -30.30 -19.29
N MET A 138 6.33 -29.53 -19.44
CA MET A 138 6.31 -28.12 -19.03
C MET A 138 5.37 -27.23 -19.86
N ALA A 139 5.10 -27.59 -21.11
CA ALA A 139 4.17 -26.86 -21.98
C ALA A 139 2.72 -26.94 -21.47
N ASP A 140 2.35 -28.05 -20.83
CA ASP A 140 1.00 -28.29 -20.32
C ASP A 140 0.84 -27.91 -18.84
N ALA A 141 1.97 -27.74 -18.13
CA ALA A 141 1.99 -27.53 -16.68
C ALA A 141 1.31 -26.22 -16.25
N ILE A 142 1.46 -25.17 -17.06
CA ILE A 142 0.79 -23.90 -16.86
C ILE A 142 -0.22 -23.77 -18.00
N GLY A 143 -1.51 -24.02 -17.71
CA GLY A 143 -2.58 -23.77 -18.68
C GLY A 143 -2.51 -22.34 -19.21
N GLU A 144 -3.29 -21.99 -20.25
CA GLU A 144 -3.20 -20.69 -20.95
C GLU A 144 -3.07 -19.50 -19.97
N THR A 145 -1.81 -19.08 -19.76
CA THR A 145 -1.44 -18.00 -18.86
C THR A 145 -0.85 -16.90 -19.71
N VAL A 146 -1.37 -15.69 -19.53
CA VAL A 146 -0.91 -14.51 -20.26
C VAL A 146 0.23 -13.86 -19.49
N GLY A 147 1.34 -13.57 -20.19
CA GLY A 147 2.46 -12.81 -19.64
C GLY A 147 3.80 -13.55 -19.71
N THR A 148 4.79 -12.95 -19.06
CA THR A 148 6.15 -13.49 -18.95
C THR A 148 6.20 -14.61 -17.91
N LEU A 149 6.85 -15.70 -18.29
CA LEU A 149 7.14 -16.85 -17.47
C LEU A 149 8.65 -16.91 -17.21
N VAL A 150 9.03 -17.37 -16.02
CA VAL A 150 10.40 -17.77 -15.71
C VAL A 150 10.42 -19.27 -15.49
N VAL A 151 11.10 -19.99 -16.37
CA VAL A 151 11.21 -21.44 -16.37
C VAL A 151 12.59 -21.81 -15.85
N THR A 152 12.64 -22.55 -14.76
CA THR A 152 13.89 -23.03 -14.17
C THR A 152 14.00 -24.53 -14.40
N ILE A 153 15.08 -24.99 -15.02
CA ILE A 153 15.28 -26.37 -15.48
C ILE A 153 16.54 -26.93 -14.81
N GLY A 154 16.42 -28.06 -14.13
CA GLY A 154 17.53 -28.78 -13.50
C GLY A 154 17.25 -29.21 -12.06
N ASP A 155 18.20 -29.95 -11.49
CA ASP A 155 18.04 -30.67 -10.21
C ASP A 155 17.73 -29.77 -9.01
N ALA A 156 18.13 -28.49 -9.05
CA ALA A 156 17.84 -27.52 -8.00
C ALA A 156 16.34 -27.32 -7.74
N VAL A 157 15.48 -27.62 -8.72
CA VAL A 157 14.01 -27.56 -8.56
C VAL A 157 13.52 -28.55 -7.49
N ALA A 158 14.18 -29.70 -7.33
CA ALA A 158 13.75 -30.73 -6.37
C ALA A 158 13.80 -30.28 -4.90
N GLU A 159 14.60 -29.26 -4.58
CA GLU A 159 14.69 -28.70 -3.22
C GLU A 159 13.67 -27.61 -2.93
N ARG A 160 12.90 -27.19 -3.95
CA ARG A 160 11.95 -26.07 -3.87
C ARG A 160 11.01 -26.17 -2.69
N ALA A 161 10.42 -27.35 -2.46
CA ALA A 161 9.45 -27.54 -1.39
C ALA A 161 10.00 -27.19 0.00
N LYS A 162 11.32 -27.34 0.22
CA LYS A 162 11.99 -27.01 1.49
C LYS A 162 12.33 -25.53 1.63
N LEU A 163 12.47 -24.82 0.52
CA LEU A 163 12.98 -23.44 0.45
C LEU A 163 11.92 -22.43 -0.01
N SER A 164 10.69 -22.87 -0.29
CA SER A 164 9.58 -22.01 -0.69
C SER A 164 9.14 -21.11 0.47
N TRP A 165 9.82 -19.97 0.64
CA TRP A 165 9.60 -19.02 1.74
C TRP A 165 8.54 -17.96 1.43
N TRP A 166 8.28 -17.70 0.14
CA TRP A 166 7.36 -16.65 -0.30
C TRP A 166 5.93 -17.16 -0.44
N GLU A 167 5.74 -18.23 -1.24
CA GLU A 167 4.42 -18.80 -1.55
C GLU A 167 3.83 -19.58 -0.36
N SER A 168 4.64 -19.88 0.67
CA SER A 168 4.20 -20.56 1.91
C SER A 168 3.68 -19.60 2.99
N ARG A 169 3.71 -18.28 2.76
CA ARG A 169 3.26 -17.31 3.76
C ARG A 169 1.78 -17.48 4.10
N ALA A 170 1.44 -17.17 5.35
CA ALA A 170 0.14 -17.47 5.93
C ALA A 170 -1.05 -16.85 5.17
N LEU A 171 -0.88 -15.64 4.63
CA LEU A 171 -1.90 -14.91 3.87
C LEU A 171 -1.52 -14.79 2.38
N TYR A 172 -0.66 -15.68 1.87
CA TYR A 172 -0.19 -15.62 0.49
C TYR A 172 -1.35 -15.62 -0.53
N GLY A 173 -1.37 -14.60 -1.40
CA GLY A 173 -2.40 -14.43 -2.42
C GLY A 173 -3.75 -13.94 -1.92
N TRP A 174 -3.93 -13.69 -0.62
CA TRP A 174 -5.19 -13.22 -0.06
C TRP A 174 -5.46 -11.77 -0.42
N LYS A 175 -6.70 -11.45 -0.80
CA LYS A 175 -7.14 -10.06 -0.89
C LYS A 175 -7.77 -9.64 0.43
N VAL A 176 -7.14 -8.68 1.11
CA VAL A 176 -7.59 -8.22 2.43
C VAL A 176 -8.12 -6.80 2.34
N LEU A 177 -9.36 -6.60 2.75
CA LEU A 177 -10.03 -5.31 2.77
C LEU A 177 -9.61 -4.50 4.00
N VAL A 178 -9.16 -3.26 3.75
CA VAL A 178 -8.66 -2.32 4.76
C VAL A 178 -9.58 -1.09 4.78
N PRO A 179 -10.53 -0.99 5.73
CA PRO A 179 -11.55 0.06 5.78
C PRO A 179 -11.02 1.38 6.40
N ARG A 180 -9.83 1.84 5.98
CA ARG A 180 -9.13 3.04 6.47
C ARG A 180 -8.62 3.90 5.30
N THR A 181 -8.27 5.16 5.58
CA THR A 181 -7.58 6.03 4.60
C THR A 181 -6.12 5.62 4.45
N LYS A 182 -5.49 6.00 3.32
CA LYS A 182 -4.11 5.61 2.99
C LYS A 182 -3.11 5.98 4.09
N GLU A 183 -3.25 7.18 4.65
CA GLU A 183 -2.36 7.73 5.68
C GLU A 183 -2.46 6.95 7.00
N GLN A 184 -3.62 6.33 7.28
CA GLN A 184 -3.88 5.57 8.50
C GLN A 184 -3.76 4.05 8.30
N ALA A 185 -3.54 3.60 7.07
CA ALA A 185 -3.47 2.20 6.67
C ALA A 185 -2.04 1.68 6.53
N ALA A 186 -1.03 2.55 6.45
CA ALA A 186 0.36 2.18 6.12
C ALA A 186 0.90 1.00 6.96
N GLU A 187 0.78 1.06 8.29
CA GLU A 187 1.22 -0.02 9.19
C GLU A 187 0.52 -1.35 8.90
N MET A 188 -0.81 -1.31 8.69
CA MET A 188 -1.60 -2.51 8.39
C MET A 188 -1.27 -3.08 7.00
N THR A 189 -1.14 -2.19 6.01
CA THR A 189 -0.79 -2.53 4.62
C THR A 189 0.58 -3.21 4.57
N GLU A 190 1.58 -2.67 5.27
CA GLU A 190 2.91 -3.27 5.33
C GLU A 190 2.88 -4.64 6.03
N ARG A 191 2.21 -4.74 7.18
CA ARG A 191 2.12 -6.01 7.91
C ARG A 191 1.35 -7.08 7.12
N LEU A 192 0.32 -6.71 6.37
CA LEU A 192 -0.39 -7.63 5.48
C LEU A 192 0.51 -8.12 4.34
N ARG A 193 1.30 -7.23 3.73
CA ARG A 193 2.27 -7.59 2.69
C ARG A 193 3.38 -8.50 3.24
N SER A 194 3.83 -8.30 4.47
CA SER A 194 4.80 -9.19 5.11
C SER A 194 4.27 -10.61 5.33
N HIS A 195 2.95 -10.79 5.36
CA HIS A 195 2.29 -12.11 5.38
C HIS A 195 1.85 -12.60 3.99
N GLY A 196 2.21 -11.89 2.91
CA GLY A 196 1.94 -12.29 1.52
C GLY A 196 0.57 -11.86 0.99
N ALA A 197 -0.19 -11.04 1.71
CA ALA A 197 -1.50 -10.57 1.26
C ALA A 197 -1.42 -9.38 0.28
N THR A 198 -2.53 -9.13 -0.43
CA THR A 198 -2.81 -7.91 -1.20
C THR A 198 -3.81 -7.03 -0.45
N PRO A 199 -3.35 -6.01 0.29
CA PRO A 199 -4.26 -5.06 0.94
C PRO A 199 -5.01 -4.22 -0.10
N HIS A 200 -6.31 -4.03 0.12
CA HIS A 200 -7.19 -3.16 -0.65
C HIS A 200 -7.83 -2.14 0.27
N GLU A 201 -7.37 -0.90 0.14
CA GLU A 201 -7.79 0.19 1.00
C GLU A 201 -9.11 0.78 0.51
N VAL A 202 -10.06 0.89 1.43
CA VAL A 202 -11.35 1.55 1.21
C VAL A 202 -11.52 2.60 2.30
N PRO A 203 -11.27 3.89 1.98
CA PRO A 203 -11.55 4.98 2.89
C PRO A 203 -13.01 4.91 3.34
N THR A 204 -13.25 4.91 4.65
CA THR A 204 -14.60 4.89 5.22
C THR A 204 -15.04 6.26 5.73
N ILE A 205 -14.10 7.19 5.86
CA ILE A 205 -14.31 8.59 6.22
C ILE A 205 -13.67 9.48 5.16
N SER A 206 -14.26 10.66 4.96
CA SER A 206 -13.66 11.76 4.20
C SER A 206 -13.56 12.99 5.11
N VAL A 207 -12.49 13.75 4.92
CA VAL A 207 -12.30 15.05 5.55
C VAL A 207 -12.72 16.09 4.53
N GLU A 208 -13.83 16.76 4.79
CA GLU A 208 -14.38 17.78 3.90
C GLU A 208 -14.19 19.18 4.48
N PRO A 209 -14.14 20.22 3.65
CA PRO A 209 -14.19 21.60 4.11
C PRO A 209 -15.45 21.87 4.97
N PRO A 210 -15.42 22.87 5.86
CA PRO A 210 -16.58 23.28 6.64
C PRO A 210 -17.73 23.71 5.71
N ARG A 211 -18.98 23.59 6.19
CA ARG A 211 -20.17 23.97 5.39
C ARG A 211 -20.14 25.43 4.95
N SER A 212 -19.61 26.29 5.81
CA SER A 212 -19.38 27.69 5.52
C SER A 212 -17.90 27.99 5.73
N PRO A 213 -17.21 28.59 4.74
CA PRO A 213 -15.82 28.98 4.89
C PRO A 213 -15.65 30.22 5.79
N ALA A 214 -16.71 31.00 6.02
CA ALA A 214 -16.65 32.33 6.62
C ALA A 214 -16.02 32.36 8.03
N GLN A 215 -16.23 31.33 8.85
CA GLN A 215 -15.58 31.26 10.17
C GLN A 215 -14.07 31.07 10.04
N MET A 216 -13.65 30.16 9.16
CA MET A 216 -12.23 29.89 8.92
C MET A 216 -11.54 31.08 8.27
N GLU A 217 -12.17 31.75 7.31
CA GLU A 217 -11.64 32.96 6.69
C GLU A 217 -11.47 34.10 7.70
N ARG A 218 -12.46 34.29 8.58
CA ARG A 218 -12.36 35.29 9.67
C ARG A 218 -11.25 34.95 10.66
N ALA A 219 -11.09 33.68 11.01
CA ALA A 219 -10.02 33.25 11.90
C ALA A 219 -8.63 33.39 11.27
N VAL A 220 -8.46 33.04 9.99
CA VAL A 220 -7.18 33.24 9.28
C VAL A 220 -6.82 34.72 9.17
N LYS A 221 -7.78 35.58 8.83
CA LYS A 221 -7.56 37.04 8.86
C LYS A 221 -7.21 37.53 10.27
N GLY A 222 -7.94 37.05 11.28
CA GLY A 222 -7.65 37.37 12.68
C GLY A 222 -6.25 36.93 13.13
N LEU A 223 -5.70 35.83 12.60
CA LEU A 223 -4.31 35.45 12.87
C LEU A 223 -3.32 36.48 12.33
N VAL A 224 -3.52 36.92 11.09
CA VAL A 224 -2.68 37.95 10.45
C VAL A 224 -2.81 39.30 11.16
N ASP A 225 -4.01 39.65 11.61
CA ASP A 225 -4.30 40.91 12.31
C ASP A 225 -3.83 40.90 13.78
N GLY A 226 -3.21 39.80 14.26
CA GLY A 226 -2.71 39.69 15.64
C GLY A 226 -3.80 39.51 16.70
N ARG A 227 -5.00 39.04 16.30
CA ARG A 227 -6.15 38.84 17.20
C ARG A 227 -5.99 37.67 18.16
N TYR A 228 -5.07 36.75 17.87
CA TYR A 228 -4.89 35.53 18.64
C TYR A 228 -3.52 35.50 19.30
N GLN A 229 -3.50 35.11 20.57
CA GLN A 229 -2.26 34.81 21.25
C GLN A 229 -1.85 33.35 21.07
N TRP A 230 -2.84 32.46 20.99
CA TRP A 230 -2.64 31.03 20.84
C TRP A 230 -3.44 30.46 19.69
N VAL A 231 -2.88 29.44 19.04
CA VAL A 231 -3.63 28.46 18.24
C VAL A 231 -3.40 27.09 18.84
N ILE A 232 -4.48 26.35 19.11
CA ILE A 232 -4.37 24.99 19.65
C ILE A 232 -4.86 23.98 18.63
N PHE A 233 -3.96 23.16 18.11
CA PHE A 233 -4.28 22.09 17.18
C PHE A 233 -4.55 20.77 17.91
N THR A 234 -5.76 20.26 17.73
CA THR A 234 -6.20 18.98 18.32
C THR A 234 -6.04 17.80 17.36
N SER A 235 -5.78 18.07 16.09
CA SER A 235 -5.56 17.04 15.08
C SER A 235 -4.71 17.53 13.91
N ALA A 236 -3.98 16.62 13.26
CA ALA A 236 -3.24 16.91 12.03
C ALA A 236 -4.13 17.42 10.88
N ASN A 237 -5.43 17.07 10.89
CA ASN A 237 -6.41 17.56 9.92
C ASN A 237 -6.75 19.04 10.14
N ALA A 238 -6.81 19.50 11.39
CA ALA A 238 -6.99 20.91 11.69
C ALA A 238 -5.78 21.73 11.22
N VAL A 239 -4.55 21.23 11.43
CA VAL A 239 -3.33 21.88 10.92
C VAL A 239 -3.40 22.00 9.40
N LYS A 240 -3.74 20.90 8.71
CA LYS A 240 -3.89 20.88 7.25
C LYS A 240 -4.93 21.90 6.76
N ALA A 241 -6.10 21.94 7.38
CA ALA A 241 -7.19 22.83 6.98
C ALA A 241 -6.82 24.32 7.12
N VAL A 242 -6.15 24.69 8.22
CA VAL A 242 -5.64 26.06 8.41
C VAL A 242 -4.56 26.39 7.38
N TRP A 243 -3.63 25.46 7.14
CA TRP A 243 -2.53 25.66 6.18
C TRP A 243 -3.03 25.79 4.73
N GLU A 244 -3.98 24.98 4.30
CA GLU A 244 -4.60 25.08 2.98
C GLU A 244 -5.28 26.45 2.80
N LYS A 245 -5.94 26.95 3.84
CA LYS A 245 -6.53 28.31 3.81
C LYS A 245 -5.47 29.41 3.77
N PHE A 246 -4.34 29.26 4.47
CA PHE A 246 -3.23 30.20 4.35
C PHE A 246 -2.72 30.29 2.91
N GLN A 247 -2.49 29.14 2.27
CA GLN A 247 -2.03 29.08 0.87
C GLN A 247 -3.03 29.72 -0.09
N GLU A 248 -4.33 29.52 0.11
CA GLU A 248 -5.39 30.17 -0.68
C GLU A 248 -5.33 31.71 -0.58
N PHE A 249 -4.93 32.24 0.57
CA PHE A 249 -4.71 33.68 0.78
C PHE A 249 -3.29 34.16 0.40
N GLY A 250 -2.42 33.29 -0.12
CA GLY A 250 -1.02 33.62 -0.42
C GLY A 250 -0.16 33.86 0.82
N LEU A 251 -0.56 33.33 1.97
CA LEU A 251 0.16 33.39 3.24
C LEU A 251 1.09 32.19 3.41
N ASP A 252 2.07 32.33 4.29
CA ASP A 252 2.99 31.27 4.68
C ASP A 252 3.19 31.24 6.21
N ALA A 253 4.16 30.47 6.68
CA ALA A 253 4.42 30.28 8.11
C ALA A 253 4.66 31.60 8.87
N ARG A 254 5.11 32.67 8.20
CA ARG A 254 5.31 33.99 8.81
C ARG A 254 4.02 34.60 9.34
N ALA A 255 2.87 34.18 8.83
CA ALA A 255 1.57 34.63 9.34
C ALA A 255 1.22 34.10 10.74
N PHE A 256 2.02 33.17 11.30
CA PHE A 256 1.95 32.79 12.72
C PHE A 256 2.89 33.62 13.62
N SER A 257 3.59 34.62 13.08
CA SER A 257 4.52 35.44 13.87
C SER A 257 3.80 36.09 15.06
N GLY A 258 4.33 35.88 16.26
CA GLY A 258 3.76 36.42 17.50
C GLY A 258 2.63 35.57 18.11
N VAL A 259 2.26 34.47 17.47
CA VAL A 259 1.23 33.55 17.96
C VAL A 259 1.87 32.26 18.46
N LYS A 260 1.54 31.86 19.69
CA LYS A 260 2.00 30.60 20.29
C LYS A 260 1.14 29.44 19.78
N ILE A 261 1.73 28.25 19.62
CA ILE A 261 1.09 27.05 19.10
C ILE A 261 1.10 25.94 20.14
N GLY A 262 -0.09 25.45 20.47
CA GLY A 262 -0.31 24.22 21.24
C GLY A 262 -0.69 23.05 20.34
N CYS A 263 -0.19 21.86 20.62
CA CYS A 263 -0.57 20.62 19.95
C CYS A 263 -0.92 19.55 20.98
N ILE A 264 -2.06 18.86 20.82
CA ILE A 264 -2.47 17.81 21.78
C ILE A 264 -1.49 16.63 21.81
N GLY A 265 -0.78 16.34 20.72
CA GLY A 265 0.14 15.21 20.68
C GLY A 265 1.13 15.28 19.53
N GLU A 266 2.10 14.35 19.57
CA GLU A 266 3.32 14.46 18.77
C GLU A 266 3.08 14.36 17.26
N ALA A 267 2.14 13.50 16.85
CA ALA A 267 1.76 13.40 15.43
C ALA A 267 1.16 14.71 14.87
N THR A 268 0.50 15.51 15.72
CA THR A 268 0.00 16.84 15.33
C THR A 268 1.15 17.85 15.31
N ALA A 269 2.05 17.78 16.28
CA ALA A 269 3.25 18.62 16.34
C ALA A 269 4.17 18.41 15.13
N ASP A 270 4.40 17.17 14.71
CA ASP A 270 5.19 16.85 13.52
C ASP A 270 4.60 17.48 12.25
N ARG A 271 3.26 17.55 12.17
CA ARG A 271 2.59 18.23 11.06
C ARG A 271 2.81 19.74 11.09
N VAL A 272 2.80 20.36 12.27
CA VAL A 272 3.14 21.78 12.44
C VAL A 272 4.62 22.04 12.09
N ARG A 273 5.53 21.17 12.55
CA ARG A 273 6.97 21.23 12.24
C ARG A 273 7.28 21.09 10.76
N ALA A 274 6.50 20.29 10.02
CA ALA A 274 6.62 20.18 8.57
C ALA A 274 6.39 21.52 7.83
N PHE A 275 5.75 22.49 8.47
CA PHE A 275 5.56 23.85 7.95
C PHE A 275 6.61 24.85 8.46
N GLY A 276 7.64 24.38 9.18
CA GLY A 276 8.72 25.21 9.71
C GLY A 276 8.40 25.89 11.04
N ILE A 277 7.35 25.45 11.75
CA ILE A 277 6.94 26.04 13.04
C ILE A 277 7.16 25.03 14.17
N THR A 278 7.74 25.49 15.28
CA THR A 278 7.94 24.66 16.47
C THR A 278 6.83 24.95 17.48
N PRO A 279 5.98 23.97 17.84
CA PRO A 279 4.97 24.19 18.87
C PRO A 279 5.60 24.51 20.23
N GLU A 280 5.09 25.54 20.89
CA GLU A 280 5.48 25.96 22.23
C GLU A 280 4.96 25.01 23.31
N MET A 281 3.84 24.32 23.03
CA MET A 281 3.22 23.45 24.00
C MET A 281 2.75 22.13 23.42
N ILE A 282 3.19 21.05 24.06
CA ILE A 282 2.71 19.70 23.84
C ILE A 282 2.58 19.07 25.24
N PRO A 283 1.41 18.50 25.61
CA PRO A 283 1.23 17.88 26.92
C PRO A 283 2.28 16.79 27.15
N GLN A 284 3.00 16.87 28.28
CA GLN A 284 4.00 15.87 28.66
C GLN A 284 3.35 14.57 29.15
N GLY A 285 2.18 14.69 29.79
CA GLY A 285 1.42 13.56 30.29
C GLY A 285 0.51 12.94 29.23
N GLU A 286 -0.78 13.14 29.41
CA GLU A 286 -1.80 12.56 28.54
C GLU A 286 -1.93 13.39 27.25
N GLN A 287 -1.69 12.78 26.08
CA GLN A 287 -1.88 13.45 24.79
C GLN A 287 -3.37 13.52 24.41
N SER A 288 -4.15 14.21 25.24
CA SER A 288 -5.60 14.39 25.13
C SER A 288 -6.00 15.84 25.43
N SER A 289 -7.27 16.16 25.18
CA SER A 289 -7.85 17.46 25.55
C SER A 289 -7.71 17.72 27.05
N GLU A 290 -7.90 16.68 27.86
CA GLU A 290 -7.80 16.71 29.31
C GLU A 290 -6.35 16.93 29.76
N GLY A 291 -5.38 16.27 29.13
CA GLY A 291 -3.96 16.49 29.42
C GLY A 291 -3.51 17.91 29.05
N MET A 292 -3.95 18.41 27.89
CA MET A 292 -3.73 19.80 27.51
C MET A 292 -4.28 20.77 28.56
N LEU A 293 -5.52 20.60 29.02
CA LEU A 293 -6.12 21.45 30.05
C LEU A 293 -5.38 21.43 31.39
N LYS A 294 -4.80 20.28 31.79
CA LYS A 294 -4.05 20.17 33.04
C LYS A 294 -2.78 21.01 33.03
N GLU A 295 -2.13 21.10 31.88
CA GLU A 295 -0.85 21.79 31.72
C GLU A 295 -1.03 23.24 31.22
N PHE A 296 -2.12 23.55 30.51
CA PHE A 296 -2.34 24.88 29.92
C PHE A 296 -2.50 25.96 31.01
N PRO A 297 -1.77 27.08 30.90
CA PRO A 297 -1.78 28.11 31.93
C PRO A 297 -3.15 28.79 32.04
N PRO A 298 -3.56 29.20 33.25
CA PRO A 298 -4.67 30.15 33.39
C PRO A 298 -4.32 31.47 32.71
N TYR A 299 -5.33 32.20 32.27
CA TYR A 299 -5.15 33.54 31.72
C TYR A 299 -4.56 34.48 32.77
N ASP A 300 -3.56 35.26 32.37
CA ASP A 300 -2.94 36.31 33.18
C ASP A 300 -2.92 37.62 32.38
N ASP A 301 -3.56 38.67 32.89
CA ASP A 301 -3.73 39.93 32.17
C ASP A 301 -2.42 40.71 31.95
N VAL A 302 -1.36 40.38 32.68
CA VAL A 302 -0.03 40.96 32.51
C VAL A 302 0.77 40.19 31.46
N LEU A 303 0.69 38.86 31.47
CA LEU A 303 1.46 38.00 30.56
C LEU A 303 0.77 37.79 29.21
N ASP A 304 -0.55 37.97 29.14
CA ASP A 304 -1.40 37.57 28.03
C ASP A 304 -2.26 38.71 27.45
N PRO A 305 -1.64 39.77 26.88
CA PRO A 305 -2.34 41.01 26.51
C PRO A 305 -3.43 40.87 25.43
N VAL A 306 -3.49 39.72 24.75
CA VAL A 306 -4.46 39.44 23.67
C VAL A 306 -5.62 38.55 24.16
N ASN A 307 -5.46 37.81 25.27
CA ASN A 307 -6.46 36.95 25.90
C ASN A 307 -7.31 36.07 24.95
N ARG A 308 -6.76 35.62 23.82
CA ARG A 308 -7.57 34.92 22.81
C ARG A 308 -6.90 33.72 22.20
N ILE A 309 -7.64 32.62 22.16
CA ILE A 309 -7.24 31.34 21.61
C ILE A 309 -8.09 31.02 20.39
N LEU A 310 -7.44 30.72 19.27
CA LEU A 310 -8.08 30.08 18.13
C LEU A 310 -8.04 28.56 18.29
N LEU A 311 -9.21 27.93 18.23
CA LEU A 311 -9.34 26.48 18.38
C LEU A 311 -9.99 25.86 17.12
N PRO A 312 -9.19 25.51 16.09
CA PRO A 312 -9.69 24.86 14.88
C PRO A 312 -9.97 23.37 15.12
N ARG A 313 -11.24 22.95 14.94
CA ARG A 313 -11.68 21.57 15.24
C ARG A 313 -12.56 20.96 14.14
N ALA A 314 -12.84 19.66 14.30
CA ALA A 314 -13.88 18.97 13.53
C ALA A 314 -15.28 19.43 13.95
N ASP A 315 -16.25 19.33 13.05
CA ASP A 315 -17.68 19.61 13.33
C ASP A 315 -18.32 18.75 14.42
N ILE A 316 -17.74 17.59 14.70
CA ILE A 316 -18.24 16.62 15.70
C ILE A 316 -17.34 16.52 16.95
N ALA A 317 -16.46 17.49 17.18
CA ALA A 317 -15.51 17.44 18.30
C ALA A 317 -16.17 17.81 19.64
N THR A 318 -15.80 17.12 20.72
CA THR A 318 -16.31 17.37 22.08
C THR A 318 -15.88 18.73 22.62
N GLU A 319 -16.76 19.40 23.35
CA GLU A 319 -16.54 20.77 23.86
C GLU A 319 -15.59 20.86 25.06
N THR A 320 -15.10 19.72 25.58
CA THR A 320 -14.29 19.64 26.81
C THR A 320 -13.15 20.64 26.85
N LEU A 321 -12.35 20.74 25.78
CA LEU A 321 -11.20 21.64 25.72
C LEU A 321 -11.64 23.11 25.67
N SER A 322 -12.66 23.43 24.87
CA SER A 322 -13.17 24.80 24.73
C SER A 322 -13.72 25.32 26.05
N ALA A 323 -14.58 24.53 26.71
CA ALA A 323 -15.15 24.86 28.02
C ALA A 323 -14.06 25.02 29.09
N GLY A 324 -13.10 24.09 29.17
CA GLY A 324 -12.04 24.14 30.18
C GLY A 324 -11.05 25.31 30.01
N LEU A 325 -10.86 25.80 28.78
CA LEU A 325 -10.06 27.01 28.51
C LEU A 325 -10.81 28.28 28.92
N VAL A 326 -12.13 28.34 28.66
CA VAL A 326 -12.99 29.44 29.11
C VAL A 326 -13.03 29.52 30.65
N GLU A 327 -13.14 28.38 31.34
CA GLU A 327 -13.06 28.31 32.81
C GLU A 327 -11.72 28.84 33.37
N ARG A 328 -10.65 28.77 32.57
CA ARG A 328 -9.33 29.30 32.90
C ARG A 328 -9.15 30.78 32.56
N GLY A 329 -10.21 31.45 32.10
CA GLY A 329 -10.23 32.89 31.83
C GLY A 329 -9.91 33.30 30.39
N TRP A 330 -9.68 32.34 29.49
CA TRP A 330 -9.36 32.60 28.09
C TRP A 330 -10.60 32.88 27.23
N GLU A 331 -10.52 33.82 26.29
CA GLU A 331 -11.51 33.91 25.21
C GLU A 331 -11.19 32.88 24.12
N VAL A 332 -12.13 31.96 23.85
CA VAL A 332 -11.94 30.90 22.86
C VAL A 332 -12.80 31.14 21.62
N ASP A 333 -12.15 31.33 20.48
CA ASP A 333 -12.79 31.27 19.17
C ASP A 333 -12.74 29.82 18.66
N ASP A 334 -13.82 29.09 18.92
CA ASP A 334 -14.00 27.70 18.48
C ASP A 334 -14.48 27.65 17.02
N VAL A 335 -13.62 27.19 16.11
CA VAL A 335 -13.84 27.27 14.67
C VAL A 335 -13.93 25.88 14.07
N THR A 336 -15.00 25.63 13.32
CA THR A 336 -15.11 24.39 12.53
C THR A 336 -14.17 24.49 11.33
N ALA A 337 -13.01 23.85 11.43
CA ALA A 337 -11.96 23.86 10.40
C ALA A 337 -12.20 22.80 9.32
N TYR A 338 -12.83 21.69 9.67
CA TYR A 338 -13.18 20.62 8.74
C TYR A 338 -14.38 19.81 9.24
N ARG A 339 -14.92 18.96 8.36
CA ARG A 339 -15.98 18.01 8.68
C ARG A 339 -15.52 16.59 8.46
N THR A 340 -15.91 15.71 9.36
CA THR A 340 -15.70 14.27 9.16
C THR A 340 -16.99 13.67 8.63
N VAL A 341 -17.04 13.38 7.33
CA VAL A 341 -18.20 12.75 6.70
C VAL A 341 -17.90 11.30 6.33
N ARG A 342 -18.93 10.53 5.99
CA ARG A 342 -18.72 9.22 5.37
C ARG A 342 -18.07 9.43 4.00
N ALA A 343 -17.07 8.60 3.70
CA ALA A 343 -16.45 8.62 2.39
C ALA A 343 -17.48 8.31 1.28
N ALA A 344 -17.20 8.78 0.07
CA ALA A 344 -17.94 8.33 -1.09
C ALA A 344 -17.84 6.79 -1.21
N PRO A 345 -18.89 6.11 -1.72
CA PRO A 345 -18.83 4.69 -2.02
C PRO A 345 -17.60 4.34 -2.86
N PRO A 346 -16.89 3.22 -2.58
CA PRO A 346 -15.78 2.81 -3.42
C PRO A 346 -16.26 2.46 -4.84
N PRO A 347 -15.33 2.32 -5.81
CA PRO A 347 -15.67 1.95 -7.18
C PRO A 347 -16.64 0.76 -7.26
N ALA A 348 -17.51 0.76 -8.27
CA ALA A 348 -18.55 -0.27 -8.41
C ALA A 348 -17.97 -1.70 -8.38
N GLU A 349 -16.83 -1.92 -9.04
CA GLU A 349 -16.12 -3.20 -9.01
C GLU A 349 -15.74 -3.64 -7.59
N THR A 350 -15.17 -2.74 -6.78
CA THR A 350 -14.81 -3.02 -5.39
C THR A 350 -16.05 -3.35 -4.55
N ARG A 351 -17.16 -2.61 -4.72
CA ARG A 351 -18.42 -2.89 -4.02
C ARG A 351 -18.98 -4.26 -4.40
N GLU A 352 -18.94 -4.60 -5.68
CA GLU A 352 -19.35 -5.93 -6.13
C GLU A 352 -18.44 -7.02 -5.57
N MET A 353 -17.11 -6.80 -5.53
CA MET A 353 -16.18 -7.72 -4.86
C MET A 353 -16.51 -7.90 -3.38
N ILE A 354 -16.83 -6.83 -2.63
CA ILE A 354 -17.22 -6.93 -1.21
C ILE A 354 -18.44 -7.83 -1.06
N LYS A 355 -19.48 -7.59 -1.87
CA LYS A 355 -20.76 -8.33 -1.79
C LYS A 355 -20.71 -9.75 -2.31
N THR A 356 -19.85 -10.04 -3.28
CA THR A 356 -19.75 -11.35 -3.95
C THR A 356 -18.60 -12.22 -3.46
N GLY A 357 -17.92 -11.78 -2.39
CA GLY A 357 -16.82 -12.53 -1.78
C GLY A 357 -15.55 -12.53 -2.62
N GLY A 358 -15.21 -11.40 -3.23
CA GLY A 358 -13.93 -11.14 -3.87
C GLY A 358 -12.78 -10.81 -2.92
N PHE A 359 -13.07 -10.70 -1.61
CA PHE A 359 -12.08 -10.54 -0.54
C PHE A 359 -12.07 -11.79 0.33
N ASP A 360 -10.89 -12.16 0.81
CA ASP A 360 -10.69 -13.32 1.68
C ASP A 360 -10.80 -12.91 3.15
N ALA A 361 -10.42 -11.67 3.48
CA ALA A 361 -10.62 -11.10 4.81
C ALA A 361 -10.91 -9.60 4.80
N VAL A 362 -11.42 -9.09 5.91
CA VAL A 362 -11.54 -7.67 6.25
C VAL A 362 -11.03 -7.42 7.67
N CYS A 363 -10.25 -6.35 7.86
CA CYS A 363 -9.68 -5.98 9.16
C CYS A 363 -10.32 -4.69 9.69
N PHE A 364 -11.14 -4.77 10.73
CA PHE A 364 -11.75 -3.61 11.37
C PHE A 364 -10.97 -3.13 12.59
N THR A 365 -10.61 -1.85 12.56
CA THR A 365 -9.83 -1.19 13.63
C THR A 365 -10.68 -0.33 14.55
N SER A 366 -11.98 -0.18 14.28
CA SER A 366 -12.91 0.53 15.16
C SER A 366 -14.36 0.22 14.77
N ALA A 367 -15.28 0.39 15.73
CA ALA A 367 -16.71 0.33 15.46
C ALA A 367 -17.16 1.30 14.34
N SER A 368 -16.56 2.49 14.24
CA SER A 368 -16.89 3.44 13.17
C SER A 368 -16.53 2.93 11.77
N THR A 369 -15.40 2.22 11.63
CA THR A 369 -15.02 1.60 10.34
C THR A 369 -16.02 0.54 9.89
N VAL A 370 -16.59 -0.23 10.83
CA VAL A 370 -17.66 -1.20 10.53
C VAL A 370 -18.90 -0.51 9.99
N ARG A 371 -19.45 0.45 10.75
CA ARG A 371 -20.69 1.16 10.39
C ARG A 371 -20.56 1.85 9.03
N ASN A 372 -19.43 2.51 8.81
CA ASN A 372 -19.21 3.28 7.60
C ASN A 372 -18.97 2.37 6.39
N LEU A 373 -18.14 1.31 6.51
CA LEU A 373 -17.94 0.38 5.40
C LEU A 373 -19.27 -0.25 4.97
N VAL A 374 -20.06 -0.77 5.92
CA VAL A 374 -21.35 -1.37 5.61
C VAL A 374 -22.31 -0.35 4.99
N GLY A 375 -22.30 0.89 5.48
CA GLY A 375 -23.12 1.97 4.93
C GLY A 375 -22.79 2.39 3.51
N ILE A 376 -21.50 2.42 3.13
CA ILE A 376 -21.07 2.93 1.81
C ILE A 376 -20.85 1.83 0.77
N ALA A 377 -20.49 0.62 1.19
CA ALA A 377 -20.14 -0.49 0.31
C ALA A 377 -21.07 -1.71 0.42
N GLY A 378 -21.85 -1.80 1.50
CA GLY A 378 -22.65 -2.97 1.85
C GLY A 378 -21.88 -3.97 2.73
N LYS A 379 -22.58 -5.02 3.16
CA LYS A 379 -22.00 -6.07 4.01
C LYS A 379 -20.98 -6.90 3.23
N PRO A 380 -19.79 -7.18 3.78
CA PRO A 380 -18.91 -8.21 3.25
C PRO A 380 -19.65 -9.55 3.11
N HIS A 381 -19.38 -10.29 2.03
CA HIS A 381 -19.94 -11.61 1.81
C HIS A 381 -19.56 -12.56 2.96
N ALA A 382 -20.45 -13.49 3.33
CA ALA A 382 -20.27 -14.44 4.43
C ALA A 382 -19.04 -15.38 4.32
N ARG A 383 -18.34 -15.38 3.18
CA ARG A 383 -17.07 -16.11 2.98
C ARG A 383 -15.85 -15.31 3.45
N THR A 384 -15.98 -13.99 3.52
CA THR A 384 -14.91 -13.07 3.91
C THR A 384 -14.70 -13.19 5.40
N LEU A 385 -13.49 -13.54 5.83
CA LEU A 385 -13.18 -13.60 7.26
C LEU A 385 -13.14 -12.18 7.85
N VAL A 386 -13.72 -12.02 9.02
CA VAL A 386 -13.77 -10.72 9.71
C VAL A 386 -12.85 -10.74 10.92
N ALA A 387 -11.84 -9.89 10.88
CA ALA A 387 -10.91 -9.66 11.97
C ALA A 387 -11.22 -8.31 12.63
N CYS A 388 -11.37 -8.29 13.97
CA CYS A 388 -11.68 -7.10 14.75
C CYS A 388 -10.58 -6.80 15.76
N ILE A 389 -10.16 -5.54 15.87
CA ILE A 389 -9.08 -5.10 16.77
C ILE A 389 -9.43 -5.20 18.27
N GLY A 390 -10.72 -5.33 18.60
CA GLY A 390 -11.15 -5.37 19.99
C GLY A 390 -12.66 -5.54 20.18
N PRO A 391 -13.12 -5.78 21.42
CA PRO A 391 -14.47 -6.26 21.72
C PRO A 391 -15.59 -5.35 21.22
N LYS A 392 -15.48 -4.03 21.43
CA LYS A 392 -16.48 -3.05 20.96
C LYS A 392 -16.64 -3.04 19.44
N THR A 393 -15.55 -3.28 18.72
CA THR A 393 -15.57 -3.39 17.25
C THR A 393 -16.25 -4.68 16.81
N ALA A 394 -15.99 -5.79 17.53
CA ALA A 394 -16.63 -7.08 17.28
C ALA A 394 -18.14 -7.05 17.55
N GLU A 395 -18.57 -6.45 18.67
CA GLU A 395 -19.99 -6.24 18.99
C GLU A 395 -20.69 -5.46 17.87
N THR A 396 -20.11 -4.34 17.43
CA THR A 396 -20.66 -3.57 16.29
C THR A 396 -20.68 -4.40 15.00
N ALA A 397 -19.67 -5.24 14.73
CA ALA A 397 -19.71 -6.14 13.57
C ALA A 397 -20.89 -7.12 13.65
N GLN A 398 -21.14 -7.69 14.83
CA GLN A 398 -22.26 -8.60 15.08
C GLN A 398 -23.63 -7.92 14.98
N GLU A 399 -23.79 -6.68 15.48
CA GLU A 399 -25.00 -5.86 15.29
C GLU A 399 -25.37 -5.68 13.81
N PHE A 400 -24.36 -5.54 12.95
CA PHE A 400 -24.54 -5.44 11.50
C PHE A 400 -24.68 -6.80 10.82
N GLY A 401 -24.71 -7.90 11.57
CA GLY A 401 -24.89 -9.27 11.09
C GLY A 401 -23.63 -9.87 10.45
N LEU A 402 -22.44 -9.40 10.83
CA LEU A 402 -21.18 -9.98 10.41
C LEU A 402 -20.72 -11.02 11.44
N ARG A 403 -20.24 -12.17 10.96
CA ARG A 403 -19.54 -13.15 11.80
C ARG A 403 -18.16 -12.64 12.11
N VAL A 404 -17.74 -12.63 13.37
CA VAL A 404 -16.36 -12.30 13.77
C VAL A 404 -15.56 -13.58 13.86
N ASP A 405 -14.55 -13.72 13.01
CA ASP A 405 -13.69 -14.90 12.93
C ASP A 405 -12.43 -14.75 13.79
N VAL A 406 -11.92 -13.53 13.89
CA VAL A 406 -10.70 -13.19 14.64
C VAL A 406 -10.95 -11.96 15.50
N LEU A 407 -10.63 -12.07 16.79
CA LEU A 407 -10.64 -10.97 17.73
C LEU A 407 -9.22 -10.80 18.28
N ALA A 408 -8.60 -9.65 18.01
CA ALA A 408 -7.25 -9.37 18.44
C ALA A 408 -7.13 -9.44 19.97
N SER A 409 -6.11 -10.13 20.49
CA SER A 409 -5.83 -10.18 21.94
C SER A 409 -5.45 -8.81 22.52
N GLN A 410 -4.90 -7.92 21.70
CA GLN A 410 -4.53 -6.55 22.06
C GLN A 410 -4.99 -5.58 20.96
N PRO A 411 -5.37 -4.33 21.31
CA PRO A 411 -5.86 -3.36 20.36
C PRO A 411 -4.72 -2.70 19.54
N ARG A 412 -3.90 -3.53 18.89
CA ARG A 412 -2.77 -3.12 18.04
C ARG A 412 -2.95 -3.68 16.63
N VAL A 413 -2.60 -2.88 15.63
CA VAL A 413 -2.76 -3.26 14.20
C VAL A 413 -1.91 -4.46 13.86
N THR A 414 -0.65 -4.50 14.33
CA THR A 414 0.24 -5.66 14.14
C THR A 414 -0.34 -6.95 14.69
N VAL A 415 -0.86 -6.92 15.93
CA VAL A 415 -1.48 -8.07 16.60
C VAL A 415 -2.70 -8.56 15.83
N LEU A 416 -3.57 -7.64 15.38
CA LEU A 416 -4.74 -7.98 14.56
C LEU A 416 -4.37 -8.75 13.29
N VAL A 417 -3.34 -8.28 12.57
CA VAL A 417 -2.90 -8.91 11.31
C VAL A 417 -2.21 -10.24 11.57
N ASP A 418 -1.38 -10.33 12.61
CA ASP A 418 -0.67 -11.56 12.96
C ASP A 418 -1.62 -12.67 13.41
N GLU A 419 -2.65 -12.33 14.18
CA GLU A 419 -3.66 -13.30 14.59
C GLU A 419 -4.57 -13.71 13.42
N LEU A 420 -4.86 -12.80 12.48
CA LEU A 420 -5.51 -13.18 11.22
C LEU A 420 -4.65 -14.17 10.42
N ALA A 421 -3.35 -13.91 10.32
CA ALA A 421 -2.40 -14.80 9.65
C ALA A 421 -2.33 -16.18 10.33
N ALA A 422 -2.22 -16.22 11.66
CA ALA A 422 -2.22 -17.46 12.42
C ALA A 422 -3.54 -18.25 12.24
N HIS A 423 -4.68 -17.56 12.25
CA HIS A 423 -5.98 -18.16 12.02
C HIS A 423 -6.10 -18.73 10.60
N ALA A 424 -5.65 -17.99 9.58
CA ALA A 424 -5.61 -18.47 8.20
C ALA A 424 -4.72 -19.71 8.01
N ALA A 425 -3.55 -19.73 8.67
CA ALA A 425 -2.65 -20.88 8.66
C ALA A 425 -3.30 -22.11 9.30
N LYS A 426 -4.00 -21.94 10.43
CA LYS A 426 -4.77 -23.00 11.09
C LYS A 426 -5.86 -23.57 10.17
N LEU A 427 -6.69 -22.71 9.60
CA LEU A 427 -7.74 -23.15 8.67
C LEU A 427 -7.18 -23.87 7.44
N ARG A 428 -6.01 -23.44 6.94
CA ARG A 428 -5.33 -24.11 5.83
C ARG A 428 -4.89 -25.53 6.20
N ALA A 429 -4.30 -25.71 7.39
CA ALA A 429 -3.88 -27.01 7.89
C ALA A 429 -5.07 -27.95 8.13
N GLU A 430 -6.21 -27.42 8.54
CA GLU A 430 -7.46 -28.17 8.77
C GLU A 430 -8.26 -28.42 7.47
N GLY A 431 -7.85 -27.87 6.32
CA GLY A 431 -8.62 -27.94 5.08
C GLY A 431 -9.96 -27.17 5.13
N ALA A 432 -10.10 -26.26 6.09
CA ALA A 432 -11.33 -25.54 6.42
C ALA A 432 -11.39 -24.11 5.84
N LEU A 433 -10.45 -23.76 4.94
CA LEU A 433 -10.47 -22.45 4.28
C LEU A 433 -11.76 -22.27 3.46
N PRO A 434 -12.39 -21.07 3.49
CA PRO A 434 -13.52 -20.79 2.61
C PRO A 434 -13.14 -21.02 1.15
N PRO A 435 -13.96 -21.76 0.37
CA PRO A 435 -13.61 -22.10 -1.00
C PRO A 435 -13.38 -20.83 -1.83
N PRO A 436 -12.42 -20.83 -2.77
CA PRO A 436 -12.14 -19.69 -3.61
C PRO A 436 -13.39 -19.28 -4.39
N ARG A 437 -13.56 -17.97 -4.63
CA ARG A 437 -14.65 -17.47 -5.46
C ARG A 437 -14.58 -18.12 -6.84
N LYS A 438 -15.68 -18.73 -7.30
CA LYS A 438 -15.81 -19.18 -8.70
C LYS A 438 -15.76 -17.95 -9.60
N THR A 439 -14.61 -17.65 -10.19
CA THR A 439 -14.50 -16.67 -11.27
C THR A 439 -15.32 -17.19 -12.44
N LYS A 440 -16.39 -16.47 -12.83
CA LYS A 440 -17.09 -16.77 -14.09
C LYS A 440 -16.06 -16.70 -15.21
N ARG A 441 -15.71 -17.84 -15.83
CA ARG A 441 -14.96 -17.86 -17.10
C ARG A 441 -15.67 -16.87 -18.03
N ARG A 442 -14.99 -15.80 -18.46
CA ARG A 442 -15.47 -15.01 -19.60
C ARG A 442 -15.59 -16.01 -20.73
N ARG A 443 -16.82 -16.33 -21.14
CA ARG A 443 -17.07 -17.01 -22.42
C ARG A 443 -16.42 -16.11 -23.46
N SER A 444 -15.33 -16.56 -24.06
CA SER A 444 -14.85 -15.99 -25.31
C SER A 444 -16.04 -16.07 -26.27
N SER A 445 -16.57 -14.92 -26.66
CA SER A 445 -17.52 -14.86 -27.76
C SER A 445 -16.78 -15.35 -29.00
N SER A 446 -16.96 -16.62 -29.34
CA SER A 446 -16.68 -17.12 -30.67
C SER A 446 -17.63 -16.39 -31.61
N SER A 447 -17.18 -15.30 -32.22
CA SER A 447 -17.83 -14.77 -33.40
C SER A 447 -17.57 -15.75 -34.55
N SER A 448 -18.47 -16.71 -34.70
CA SER A 448 -18.62 -17.49 -35.91
C SER A 448 -20.00 -17.19 -36.49
N LYS A 449 -20.04 -16.22 -37.40
CA LYS A 449 -20.69 -16.29 -38.72
C LYS A 449 -20.52 -14.97 -39.44
#